data_AF-A0A527ZV18-F1
#
_entry.id   AF-A0A527ZV18-F1
#
_cell.length_a   1.000
_cell.length_b   1.000
_cell.length_c   1.000
_cell.angle_alpha   90.00
_cell.angle_beta   90.00
_cell.angle_gamma   90.00
#
_symmetry.space_group_name_H-M   'P 1'
#
loop_
_entity.id
_entity.type
_entity.pdbx_description
1 polymer ?
#
loop_
_entity_poly.entity_id
_entity_poly.type
_entity_poly.pdbx_seq_one_letter_code
_entity_poly.pdbx_strand_id
1 'polypeptide(L)'
;MGAIVADCVLQAGLNYRSVVLPRVSTILERFPDLDRTSELVGLVARGETSRFLNWHHPEKVGRFEALVGFLSEHSVESAAILSNRLQDASFVLTLREVRGVGPKTVDYMQCLVGIDSIAVDRHVRTFAKRVGVVEEDY
;
A
#
# COMPACT_ATOMS: atom_id res chain seq x y z
N MET A 1 6.70 8.47 0.67
CA MET A 1 5.95 7.61 -0.28
C MET A 1 6.52 6.19 -0.36
N GLY A 2 7.83 6.00 -0.47
CA GLY A 2 8.43 4.67 -0.64
C GLY A 2 8.03 3.63 0.40
N ALA A 3 8.03 4.01 1.68
CA ALA A 3 7.59 3.14 2.77
C ALA A 3 6.11 2.73 2.65
N ILE A 4 5.22 3.65 2.27
CA ILE A 4 3.77 3.38 2.12
C ILE A 4 3.53 2.36 1.01
N VAL A 5 4.10 2.58 -0.18
CA VAL A 5 3.93 1.67 -1.31
C VAL A 5 4.55 0.29 -1.01
N ALA A 6 5.73 0.26 -0.39
CA ALA A 6 6.37 -0.98 0.02
C ALA A 6 5.53 -1.77 1.03
N ASP A 7 4.98 -1.10 2.05
CA ASP A 7 4.12 -1.73 3.05
C ASP A 7 2.84 -2.30 2.40
N CYS A 8 2.16 -1.50 1.56
CA CYS A 8 0.96 -1.92 0.80
C CYS A 8 1.17 -3.08 -0.17
N VAL A 9 2.41 -3.32 -0.60
CA VAL A 9 2.77 -4.44 -1.48
C VAL A 9 3.15 -5.66 -0.66
N LEU A 10 3.93 -5.49 0.40
CA LEU A 10 4.52 -6.59 1.15
C LEU A 10 3.56 -7.21 2.17
N GLN A 11 2.66 -6.45 2.80
CA GLN A 11 1.70 -6.96 3.78
C GLN A 11 0.88 -8.17 3.30
N ALA A 12 0.51 -8.22 2.03
CA ALA A 12 -0.35 -9.28 1.50
C ALA A 12 0.36 -10.64 1.49
N GLY A 13 -0.07 -11.55 2.37
CA GLY A 13 0.43 -12.93 2.42
C GLY A 13 1.74 -13.11 3.17
N LEU A 14 2.27 -12.08 3.83
CA LEU A 14 3.49 -12.14 4.64
C LEU A 14 3.18 -11.87 6.11
N ASN A 15 4.02 -12.42 6.99
CA ASN A 15 3.94 -12.09 8.41
C ASN A 15 4.45 -10.66 8.64
N TYR A 16 3.57 -9.78 9.11
CA TYR A 16 3.90 -8.36 9.25
C TYR A 16 5.13 -8.13 10.14
N ARG A 17 5.12 -8.68 11.37
CA ARG A 17 6.16 -8.42 12.37
C ARG A 17 7.54 -8.93 11.96
N SER A 18 7.61 -10.11 11.37
CA SER A 18 8.89 -10.76 11.06
C SER A 18 9.41 -10.47 9.65
N VAL A 19 8.56 -10.04 8.72
CA VAL A 19 8.94 -9.86 7.30
C VAL A 19 8.74 -8.43 6.82
N VAL A 20 7.58 -7.83 7.07
CA VAL A 20 7.20 -6.52 6.50
C VAL A 20 7.81 -5.39 7.30
N LEU A 21 7.57 -5.36 8.62
CA LEU A 21 8.02 -4.31 9.51
C LEU A 21 9.54 -4.06 9.42
N PRO A 22 10.43 -5.07 9.47
CA PRO A 22 11.87 -4.82 9.34
C PRO A 22 12.26 -4.15 8.02
N ARG A 23 11.54 -4.46 6.92
CA ARG A 23 11.79 -3.86 5.59
C ARG A 23 11.30 -2.43 5.54
N VAL A 24 10.10 -2.16 6.03
CA VAL A 24 9.53 -0.81 6.08
C VAL A 24 10.38 0.09 6.98
N SER A 25 10.79 -0.39 8.16
CA SER A 25 11.73 0.32 9.03
C SER A 25 13.07 0.61 8.34
N THR A 26 13.64 -0.40 7.66
CA THR A 26 14.87 -0.20 6.87
C THR A 26 14.69 0.87 5.79
N ILE A 27 13.52 0.91 5.13
CA ILE A 27 13.21 1.93 4.12
C ILE A 27 13.19 3.32 4.74
N LEU A 28 12.48 3.49 5.86
CA LEU A 28 12.40 4.76 6.58
C LEU A 28 13.76 5.24 7.09
N GLU A 29 14.63 4.33 7.52
CA GLU A 29 15.97 4.65 8.04
C GLU A 29 16.98 4.96 6.92
N ARG A 30 16.97 4.18 5.84
CA ARG A 30 18.04 4.22 4.82
C ARG A 30 17.69 5.01 3.57
N PHE A 31 16.41 5.26 3.33
CA PHE A 31 15.93 5.98 2.17
C PHE A 31 14.91 7.07 2.56
N PRO A 32 15.29 7.99 3.49
CA PRO A 32 14.40 9.07 3.92
C PRO A 32 14.00 9.98 2.75
N ASP A 33 14.90 10.13 1.77
CA ASP A 33 14.73 10.96 0.56
C ASP A 33 13.97 10.25 -0.57
N LEU A 34 13.26 9.15 -0.28
CA LEU A 34 12.33 8.51 -1.22
C LEU A 34 10.90 8.75 -0.75
N ASP A 35 10.63 10.00 -0.41
CA ASP A 35 9.36 10.44 0.15
C ASP A 35 8.36 10.88 -0.92
N ARG A 36 8.79 10.99 -2.18
CA ARG A 36 7.98 11.36 -3.35
C ARG A 36 7.86 10.26 -4.40
N THR A 37 6.80 10.31 -5.19
CA THR A 37 6.59 9.36 -6.30
C THR A 37 7.61 9.54 -7.42
N SER A 38 7.97 10.78 -7.78
CA SER A 38 9.00 11.06 -8.79
C SER A 38 10.36 10.41 -8.48
N GLU A 39 10.74 10.36 -7.20
CA GLU A 39 11.98 9.71 -6.75
C GLU A 39 11.88 8.18 -6.88
N LEU A 40 10.71 7.61 -6.57
CA LEU A 40 10.43 6.19 -6.78
C LEU A 40 10.44 5.83 -8.26
N VAL A 41 9.92 6.68 -9.14
CA VAL A 41 10.02 6.48 -10.60
C VAL A 41 11.48 6.41 -11.01
N GLY A 42 12.32 7.31 -10.49
CA GLY A 42 13.77 7.26 -10.72
C GLY A 42 14.40 5.95 -10.21
N LEU A 43 13.98 5.46 -9.05
CA LEU A 43 14.46 4.18 -8.48
C LEU A 43 14.08 2.99 -9.36
N VAL A 44 12.83 2.94 -9.83
CA VAL A 44 12.32 1.89 -10.73
C VAL A 44 13.08 1.93 -12.06
N ALA A 45 13.30 3.11 -12.63
CA ALA A 45 14.06 3.27 -13.87
C ALA A 45 15.52 2.79 -13.76
N ARG A 46 16.11 2.83 -12.56
CA ARG A 46 17.45 2.27 -12.28
C ARG A 46 17.46 0.76 -12.02
N GLY A 47 16.30 0.10 -11.98
CA GLY A 47 16.19 -1.34 -11.69
C GLY A 47 16.52 -1.69 -10.23
N GLU A 48 16.40 -0.72 -9.31
CA GLU A 48 16.81 -0.88 -7.91
C GLU A 48 15.70 -1.42 -7.00
N THR A 49 14.50 -1.69 -7.55
CA THR A 49 13.31 -2.08 -6.79
C THR A 49 13.54 -3.28 -5.86
N SER A 50 14.15 -4.36 -6.37
CA SER A 50 14.42 -5.57 -5.57
C SER A 50 15.34 -5.28 -4.38
N ARG A 51 16.34 -4.42 -4.57
CA ARG A 51 17.27 -3.99 -3.52
C ARG A 51 16.55 -3.09 -2.51
N PHE A 52 15.75 -2.15 -3.00
CA PHE A 52 14.97 -1.23 -2.17
C PHE A 52 14.00 -1.97 -1.25
N LEU A 53 13.27 -2.95 -1.79
CA LEU A 53 12.32 -3.78 -1.03
C LEU A 53 12.99 -4.89 -0.21
N ASN A 54 14.28 -5.16 -0.44
CA ASN A 54 14.95 -6.36 0.04
C ASN A 54 14.12 -7.62 -0.24
N TRP A 55 13.72 -7.78 -1.50
CA TRP A 55 12.79 -8.81 -1.96
C TRP A 55 13.09 -9.22 -3.40
N HIS A 56 13.03 -10.53 -3.67
CA HIS A 56 13.41 -11.10 -4.96
C HIS A 56 12.23 -11.68 -5.76
N HIS A 57 11.08 -11.94 -5.13
CA HIS A 57 9.96 -12.53 -5.85
C HIS A 57 9.40 -11.52 -6.86
N PRO A 58 9.36 -11.87 -8.16
CA PRO A 58 9.07 -10.93 -9.24
C PRO A 58 7.67 -10.32 -9.15
N GLU A 59 6.70 -11.05 -8.61
CA GLU A 59 5.32 -10.55 -8.49
C GLU A 59 5.21 -9.33 -7.55
N LYS A 60 5.98 -9.30 -6.44
CA LYS A 60 5.93 -8.19 -5.49
C LYS A 60 6.70 -6.99 -6.02
N VAL A 61 7.86 -7.25 -6.64
CA VAL A 61 8.67 -6.23 -7.31
C VAL A 61 7.85 -5.56 -8.41
N GLY A 62 7.29 -6.32 -9.34
CA GLY A 62 6.47 -5.78 -10.41
C GLY A 62 5.20 -5.06 -9.92
N ARG A 63 4.59 -5.52 -8.82
CA ARG A 63 3.44 -4.82 -8.23
C ARG A 63 3.82 -3.46 -7.64
N PHE A 64 4.98 -3.36 -7.00
CA PHE A 64 5.51 -2.09 -6.53
C PHE A 64 5.74 -1.13 -7.69
N GLU A 65 6.40 -1.60 -8.75
CA GLU A 65 6.68 -0.80 -9.95
C GLU A 65 5.39 -0.33 -10.64
N ALA A 66 4.41 -1.21 -10.77
CA ALA A 66 3.10 -0.87 -11.33
C ALA A 66 2.35 0.18 -10.49
N LEU A 67 2.42 0.09 -9.15
CA LEU A 67 1.85 1.10 -8.26
C LEU A 67 2.57 2.44 -8.38
N VAL A 68 3.91 2.45 -8.45
CA VAL A 68 4.69 3.68 -8.66
C VAL A 68 4.33 4.33 -10.00
N GLY A 69 4.23 3.55 -11.07
CA GLY A 69 3.79 4.04 -12.38
C GLY A 69 2.39 4.65 -12.33
N PHE A 70 1.42 3.93 -11.75
CA PHE A 70 0.05 4.41 -11.57
C PHE A 70 -0.01 5.74 -10.80
N LEU A 71 0.72 5.84 -9.69
CA LEU A 71 0.76 7.07 -8.88
C LEU A 71 1.36 8.23 -9.68
N SER A 72 2.40 7.97 -10.47
CA SER A 72 3.02 8.97 -11.34
C SER A 72 2.05 9.46 -12.43
N GLU A 73 1.38 8.53 -13.13
CA GLU A 73 0.41 8.83 -14.19
C GLU A 73 -0.77 9.67 -13.68
N HIS A 74 -1.17 9.46 -12.43
CA HIS A 74 -2.24 10.23 -11.78
C HIS A 74 -1.76 11.45 -10.99
N SER A 75 -0.47 11.84 -11.12
CA SER A 75 0.12 12.99 -10.44
C SER A 75 0.01 12.95 -8.91
N VAL A 76 0.10 11.75 -8.32
CA VAL A 76 0.09 11.52 -6.89
C VAL A 76 1.52 11.55 -6.35
N GLU A 77 2.01 12.75 -6.04
CA GLU A 77 3.43 12.94 -5.70
C GLU A 77 3.77 12.66 -4.24
N SER A 78 2.83 12.86 -3.31
CA SER A 78 3.08 12.80 -1.87
C SER A 78 1.99 12.05 -1.12
N ALA A 79 2.26 11.69 0.14
CA ALA A 79 1.29 11.01 1.01
C ALA A 79 0.02 11.85 1.24
N ALA A 80 0.16 13.18 1.32
CA ALA A 80 -0.97 14.09 1.45
C ALA A 80 -1.86 14.08 0.19
N ILE A 81 -1.26 14.09 -1.00
CA ILE A 81 -2.01 14.00 -2.26
C ILE A 81 -2.67 12.62 -2.35
N LEU A 82 -1.98 11.54 -2.00
CA LEU A 82 -2.54 10.19 -1.97
C LEU A 82 -3.76 10.11 -1.05
N SER A 83 -3.66 10.67 0.16
CA SER A 83 -4.78 10.78 1.10
C SER A 83 -5.99 11.47 0.47
N ASN A 84 -5.79 12.63 -0.17
CA ASN A 84 -6.87 13.34 -0.84
C ASN A 84 -7.48 12.53 -2.01
N ARG A 85 -6.65 11.85 -2.80
CA ARG A 85 -7.12 11.07 -3.96
C ARG A 85 -7.85 9.79 -3.56
N LEU A 86 -7.48 9.17 -2.45
CA LEU A 86 -8.15 7.97 -1.93
C LEU A 86 -9.57 8.23 -1.38
N GLN A 87 -9.98 9.50 -1.25
CA GLN A 87 -11.36 9.90 -0.94
C GLN A 87 -12.24 9.99 -2.19
N ASP A 88 -11.63 10.04 -3.39
CA ASP A 88 -12.34 10.03 -4.66
C ASP A 88 -12.61 8.58 -5.10
N ALA A 89 -13.90 8.22 -5.15
CA ALA A 89 -14.33 6.89 -5.54
C ALA A 89 -13.88 6.51 -6.97
N SER A 90 -13.79 7.48 -7.89
CA SER A 90 -13.35 7.22 -9.26
C SER A 90 -11.87 6.84 -9.30
N PHE A 91 -11.03 7.55 -8.55
CA PHE A 91 -9.62 7.21 -8.37
C PHE A 91 -9.44 5.82 -7.74
N VAL A 92 -10.23 5.49 -6.71
CA VAL A 92 -10.20 4.17 -6.07
C VAL A 92 -10.58 3.05 -7.05
N LEU A 93 -11.55 3.29 -7.93
CA LEU A 93 -11.92 2.32 -8.97
C LEU A 93 -10.74 2.07 -9.93
N THR A 94 -10.10 3.14 -10.43
CA THR A 94 -8.93 3.00 -11.32
C THR A 94 -7.73 2.38 -10.60
N LEU A 95 -7.48 2.71 -9.33
CA LEU A 95 -6.40 2.13 -8.53
C LEU A 95 -6.54 0.60 -8.39
N ARG A 96 -7.77 0.09 -8.37
CA ARG A 96 -8.06 -1.36 -8.32
C ARG A 96 -7.81 -2.08 -9.65
N GLU A 97 -7.59 -1.36 -10.73
CA GLU A 97 -7.18 -1.94 -12.02
C GLU A 97 -5.70 -2.33 -12.00
N VAL A 98 -4.91 -1.77 -11.08
CA VAL A 98 -3.52 -2.19 -10.88
C VAL A 98 -3.49 -3.64 -10.38
N ARG A 99 -2.84 -4.51 -11.17
CA ARG A 99 -2.78 -5.95 -10.88
C ARG A 99 -2.25 -6.21 -9.46
N GLY A 100 -3.07 -6.89 -8.65
CA GLY A 100 -2.73 -7.23 -7.27
C GLY A 100 -3.10 -6.18 -6.23
N VAL A 101 -3.82 -5.13 -6.64
CA VAL A 101 -4.47 -4.14 -5.76
C VAL A 101 -5.96 -4.44 -5.70
N GLY A 102 -6.38 -5.03 -4.59
CA GLY A 102 -7.80 -5.29 -4.32
C GLY A 102 -8.38 -4.33 -3.28
N PRO A 103 -9.68 -4.44 -2.95
CA PRO A 103 -10.32 -3.63 -1.90
C PRO A 103 -9.52 -3.58 -0.60
N LYS A 104 -9.03 -4.73 -0.14
CA LYS A 104 -8.21 -4.82 1.08
C LYS A 104 -6.91 -4.00 1.03
N THR A 105 -6.29 -3.90 -0.15
CA THR A 105 -5.07 -3.12 -0.32
C THR A 105 -5.39 -1.63 -0.29
N VAL A 106 -6.51 -1.22 -0.88
CA VAL A 106 -7.01 0.15 -0.82
C VAL A 106 -7.34 0.53 0.63
N ASP A 107 -8.12 -0.30 1.33
CA ASP A 107 -8.48 -0.07 2.74
C ASP A 107 -7.22 0.12 3.60
N TYR A 108 -6.22 -0.75 3.39
CA TYR A 108 -4.93 -0.66 4.08
C TYR A 108 -4.16 0.62 3.74
N MET A 109 -4.14 1.01 2.47
CA MET A 109 -3.49 2.24 2.01
C MET A 109 -4.16 3.48 2.63
N GLN A 110 -5.49 3.49 2.74
CA GLN A 110 -6.25 4.53 3.43
C GLN A 110 -5.84 4.66 4.90
N CYS A 111 -5.68 3.53 5.62
CA CYS A 111 -5.18 3.54 7.00
C CYS A 111 -3.77 4.14 7.10
N LEU A 112 -2.85 3.78 6.19
CA LEU A 112 -1.47 4.27 6.22
C LEU A 112 -1.37 5.79 5.99
N VAL A 113 -2.29 6.38 5.24
CA VAL A 113 -2.31 7.84 4.97
C VAL A 113 -3.23 8.62 5.91
N GLY A 114 -3.68 7.99 7.00
CA GLY A 114 -4.48 8.64 8.04
C GLY A 114 -5.89 9.02 7.60
N ILE A 115 -6.43 8.37 6.55
CA ILE A 115 -7.88 8.39 6.35
C ILE A 115 -8.43 7.47 7.44
N ASP A 116 -9.23 8.04 8.35
CA ASP A 116 -10.04 7.29 9.31
C ASP A 116 -11.10 6.46 8.56
N SER A 117 -10.68 5.49 7.78
CA SER A 117 -11.55 4.40 7.38
C SER A 117 -11.65 3.52 8.62
N ILE A 118 -12.87 3.29 9.09
CA ILE A 118 -13.15 2.23 10.06
C ILE A 118 -12.78 0.93 9.35
N ALA A 119 -11.51 0.56 9.40
CA ALA A 119 -11.01 -0.71 8.95
C ALA A 119 -11.59 -1.75 9.91
N VAL A 120 -12.75 -2.28 9.55
CA VAL A 120 -13.30 -3.49 10.17
C VAL A 120 -12.36 -4.63 9.75
N ASP A 121 -11.23 -4.72 10.43
CA ASP A 121 -10.21 -5.75 10.26
C ASP A 121 -10.89 -7.13 10.31
N ARG A 122 -10.32 -8.14 9.63
CA ARG A 122 -10.77 -9.53 9.78
C ARG A 122 -10.94 -9.90 11.27
N HIS A 123 -10.08 -9.38 12.15
CA HIS A 123 -10.18 -9.59 13.58
C HIS A 123 -11.38 -8.87 14.21
N VAL A 124 -11.72 -7.64 13.79
CA VAL A 124 -12.92 -6.93 14.24
C VAL A 124 -14.18 -7.60 13.69
N ARG A 125 -14.18 -8.07 12.44
CA ARG A 125 -15.31 -8.82 11.85
C ARG A 125 -15.50 -10.19 12.50
N THR A 126 -14.41 -10.91 12.84
CA THR A 126 -14.47 -12.17 13.59
C THR A 126 -14.87 -11.95 15.06
N PHE A 127 -14.45 -10.83 15.67
CA PHE A 127 -14.88 -10.43 17.00
C PHE A 127 -16.37 -10.06 17.01
N ALA A 128 -16.82 -9.20 16.10
CA ALA A 128 -18.22 -8.79 15.95
C ALA A 128 -19.16 -9.98 15.67
N LYS A 129 -18.72 -10.97 14.87
CA LYS A 129 -19.44 -12.25 14.68
C LYS A 129 -19.51 -13.11 15.95
N ARG A 130 -18.51 -13.05 16.83
CA ARG A 130 -18.50 -13.78 18.11
C ARG A 130 -19.35 -13.12 19.19
N VAL A 131 -19.52 -11.80 19.15
CA VAL A 131 -20.37 -11.05 20.09
C VAL A 131 -21.78 -10.74 19.58
N GLY A 132 -22.17 -11.28 18.41
CA GLY A 132 -23.55 -11.22 17.90
C GLY A 132 -23.99 -9.86 17.35
N VAL A 133 -23.04 -9.02 16.88
CA VAL A 133 -23.31 -7.62 16.47
C VAL A 133 -23.43 -7.46 14.95
N VAL A 134 -23.48 -8.55 14.18
CA VAL A 134 -23.70 -8.49 12.72
C VAL A 134 -24.83 -9.45 12.34
N GLU A 135 -26.03 -8.91 12.12
CA GLU A 135 -27.03 -9.57 11.27
C GLU A 135 -26.59 -9.45 9.81
N GLU A 136 -26.77 -10.53 9.06
CA GLU A 136 -26.63 -10.51 7.61
C GLU A 136 -27.67 -9.56 7.04
N ASP A 137 -27.24 -8.55 6.29
CA ASP A 137 -28.02 -8.12 5.13
C ASP A 137 -27.15 -7.43 4.07
N TYR A 138 -27.26 -8.03 2.87
CA TYR A 138 -26.82 -7.66 1.51
C TYR A 138 -25.33 -7.50 1.15
#